data_AF-A0A7K3H2C5-F1
#
_entry.id   AF-A0A7K3H2C5-F1
#
_cell.length_a   1.000
_cell.length_b   1.000
_cell.length_c   1.000
_cell.angle_alpha   90.00
_cell.angle_beta   90.00
_cell.angle_gamma   90.00
#
_symmetry.space_group_name_H-M   'P 1'
#
loop_
_entity.id
_entity.type
_entity.pdbx_description
1 polymer ?
#
loop_
_entity_poly.entity_id
_entity_poly.type
_entity_poly.pdbx_seq_one_letter_code
_entity_poly.pdbx_strand_id
1 'polypeptide(L)'
;ACAALPVRACVAHRAVRVHDGRRDVASARPSRRRTVAELTAVALALGAVETLRRRGASGTGGDLVSAAPVLIGVIAALVLVRLYPLPLRRLARPAGRLRGAVGHLALARAGRTSVSAVLPLLALLTALTTAAFGGSVLAGVTDARDRAALLTVGADARIEETGPLRDGLSDRVRGTSGVRDVVEVGLTYQAKGPDGRQTLPVAGVDPAAYARLAARTGLGSFEAEELKRRGGSEEPLRALASPSVAERFGTGQFRIRVEDGTSVTVRIGLVRDRTPAVSGEDFLVVDRAGLSAEAARPTVLLLTGDRMDAGALRRTAGDDAGAETSAVTLRSEERDRYVDSPLQTGAERVYAGAVVAGTGYAVLALLLSLLRAAPERAALLARLRTMGLTRAQGRRLLVLESLPQAVLAAAGGALTGWAAIRLLAPGLDLTTIALAGAASPVGRAELRTDPWSLALPAVAVLVVAVGVAGVQAWWSGRRGSVTELRAGDAR
;
A
#
# COMPACT_ATOMS: atom_id res chain seq x y z
N ALA A 1 -31.16 -20.02 -37.63
CA ALA A 1 -31.18 -18.93 -36.62
C ALA A 1 -32.60 -18.42 -36.33
N CYS A 2 -33.47 -18.22 -37.32
CA CYS A 2 -34.79 -17.59 -37.13
C CYS A 2 -35.83 -18.40 -36.32
N ALA A 3 -35.69 -19.72 -36.21
CA ALA A 3 -36.60 -20.55 -35.41
C ALA A 3 -36.22 -20.65 -33.91
N ALA A 4 -35.03 -20.19 -33.50
CA ALA A 4 -34.55 -20.37 -32.12
C ALA A 4 -35.28 -19.47 -31.11
N LEU A 5 -35.64 -18.25 -31.51
CA LEU A 5 -36.42 -17.30 -30.70
C LEU A 5 -37.88 -17.73 -30.51
N PRO A 6 -38.65 -18.11 -31.56
CA PRO A 6 -40.03 -18.57 -31.38
C PRO A 6 -40.10 -19.89 -30.62
N VAL A 7 -39.15 -20.82 -30.81
CA VAL A 7 -39.10 -22.07 -30.02
C VAL A 7 -38.74 -21.79 -28.55
N ARG A 8 -37.82 -20.86 -28.24
CA ARG A 8 -37.55 -20.44 -26.86
C ARG A 8 -38.75 -19.74 -26.21
N ALA A 9 -39.47 -18.91 -26.95
CA ALA A 9 -40.68 -18.26 -26.46
C ALA A 9 -41.79 -19.29 -26.18
N CYS A 10 -41.98 -20.27 -27.06
CA CYS A 10 -42.99 -21.31 -26.91
C CYS A 10 -42.68 -22.27 -25.74
N VAL A 11 -41.40 -22.60 -25.52
CA VAL A 11 -40.94 -23.38 -24.36
C VAL A 11 -41.06 -22.59 -23.05
N ALA A 12 -40.80 -21.28 -23.06
CA ALA A 12 -41.01 -20.42 -21.90
C ALA A 12 -42.51 -20.27 -21.55
N HIS A 13 -43.38 -20.21 -22.56
CA HIS A 13 -44.82 -20.07 -22.37
C HIS A 13 -45.51 -21.38 -21.94
N ARG A 14 -45.01 -22.55 -22.37
CA ARG A 14 -45.44 -23.86 -21.85
C ARG A 14 -44.92 -24.16 -20.44
N ALA A 15 -43.90 -23.44 -19.98
CA ALA A 15 -43.35 -23.56 -18.63
C ALA A 15 -43.99 -22.61 -17.61
N VAL A 16 -45.17 -22.05 -17.90
CA VAL A 16 -46.01 -21.38 -16.89
C VAL A 16 -46.57 -22.46 -15.96
N ARG A 17 -45.76 -22.83 -14.97
CA ARG A 17 -46.21 -23.60 -13.82
C ARG A 17 -47.03 -22.67 -12.94
N VAL A 18 -48.30 -23.00 -12.76
CA VAL A 18 -49.29 -22.27 -11.93
C VAL A 18 -48.98 -22.35 -10.42
N HIS A 19 -47.82 -22.87 -10.02
CA HIS A 19 -47.30 -22.81 -8.66
C HIS A 19 -45.84 -22.35 -8.71
N ASP A 20 -45.60 -21.05 -8.53
CA ASP A 20 -44.25 -20.54 -8.24
C ASP A 20 -43.90 -20.93 -6.80
N GLY A 21 -43.51 -22.20 -6.64
CA GLY A 21 -43.08 -22.76 -5.37
C GLY A 21 -41.88 -21.99 -4.83
N ARG A 22 -42.06 -21.42 -3.62
CA ARG A 22 -41.06 -20.83 -2.71
C ARG A 22 -39.60 -21.07 -3.14
N ARG A 23 -39.00 -20.08 -3.77
CA ARG A 23 -37.54 -20.03 -3.96
C ARG A 23 -36.88 -19.46 -2.71
N ASP A 24 -36.54 -20.32 -1.77
CA ASP A 24 -35.62 -19.97 -0.68
C ASP A 24 -34.18 -20.02 -1.20
N VAL A 25 -33.43 -18.92 -1.01
CA VAL A 25 -32.00 -18.86 -1.35
C VAL A 25 -31.20 -19.87 -0.51
N ALA A 26 -31.73 -20.25 0.65
CA ALA A 26 -31.17 -21.30 1.49
C ALA A 26 -31.36 -22.72 0.92
N SER A 27 -32.28 -22.98 -0.01
CA SER A 27 -32.56 -24.32 -0.57
C SER A 27 -32.17 -24.47 -2.05
N ALA A 28 -31.82 -23.37 -2.73
CA ALA A 28 -31.37 -23.39 -4.11
C ALA A 28 -30.09 -24.22 -4.28
N ARG A 29 -30.21 -25.40 -4.91
CA ARG A 29 -29.05 -26.22 -5.29
C ARG A 29 -28.28 -25.51 -6.43
N PRO A 30 -26.97 -25.28 -6.28
CA PRO A 30 -26.18 -24.68 -7.35
C PRO A 30 -26.15 -25.61 -8.57
N SER A 31 -26.43 -25.08 -9.76
CA SER A 31 -26.41 -25.87 -11.00
C SER A 31 -24.97 -26.26 -11.36
N ARG A 32 -24.76 -27.49 -11.85
CA ARG A 32 -23.41 -28.00 -12.21
C ARG A 32 -22.69 -27.08 -13.21
N ARG A 33 -23.43 -26.46 -14.14
CA ARG A 33 -22.88 -25.52 -15.13
C ARG A 33 -22.33 -24.24 -14.50
N ARG A 34 -22.97 -23.74 -13.44
CA ARG A 34 -22.48 -22.57 -12.69
C ARG A 34 -21.20 -22.89 -11.92
N THR A 35 -21.12 -24.07 -11.31
CA THR A 35 -19.89 -24.51 -10.62
C THR A 35 -18.71 -24.65 -11.58
N VAL A 36 -18.93 -25.15 -12.80
CA VAL A 36 -17.88 -25.24 -13.82
C VAL A 36 -17.38 -23.85 -14.21
N ALA A 37 -18.28 -22.91 -14.53
CA ALA A 37 -17.89 -21.54 -14.87
C ALA A 37 -17.14 -20.82 -13.73
N GLU A 38 -17.56 -21.03 -12.49
CA GLU A 38 -16.90 -20.51 -11.29
C GLU A 38 -15.50 -21.11 -11.10
N LEU A 39 -15.34 -22.43 -11.27
CA LEU A 39 -14.04 -23.12 -11.17
C LEU A 39 -13.08 -22.71 -12.30
N THR A 40 -13.59 -22.55 -13.53
CA THR A 40 -12.78 -22.05 -14.65
C THR A 40 -12.30 -20.63 -14.39
N ALA A 41 -13.14 -19.75 -13.82
CA ALA A 41 -12.74 -18.40 -13.45
C ALA A 41 -11.65 -18.38 -12.36
N VAL A 42 -11.75 -19.25 -11.34
CA VAL A 42 -10.73 -19.42 -10.31
C VAL A 42 -9.42 -19.99 -10.89
N ALA A 43 -9.50 -20.95 -11.81
CA ALA A 43 -8.31 -21.51 -12.45
C ALA A 43 -7.58 -20.46 -13.33
N LEU A 44 -8.33 -19.69 -14.12
CA LEU A 44 -7.78 -18.58 -14.92
C LEU A 44 -7.10 -17.52 -14.04
N ALA A 45 -7.68 -17.26 -12.86
CA ALA A 45 -7.10 -16.34 -11.90
C ALA A 45 -5.79 -16.81 -11.29
N LEU A 46 -5.75 -18.06 -10.83
CA LEU A 46 -4.54 -18.67 -10.29
C LEU A 46 -3.46 -18.71 -11.38
N GLY A 47 -3.85 -19.01 -12.61
CA GLY A 47 -2.98 -18.89 -13.78
C GLY A 47 -2.43 -17.48 -13.97
N ALA A 48 -3.29 -16.44 -13.93
CA ALA A 48 -2.86 -15.05 -14.07
C ALA A 48 -1.89 -14.62 -12.95
N VAL A 49 -2.19 -14.97 -11.69
CA VAL A 49 -1.32 -14.67 -10.54
C VAL A 49 0.01 -15.42 -10.64
N GLU A 50 0.01 -16.68 -11.05
CA GLU A 50 1.23 -17.47 -11.22
C GLU A 50 2.08 -16.95 -12.39
N THR A 51 1.45 -16.53 -13.50
CA THR A 51 2.17 -15.89 -14.60
C THR A 51 2.80 -14.56 -14.18
N LEU A 52 2.11 -13.78 -13.35
CA LEU A 52 2.64 -12.54 -12.79
C LEU A 52 3.84 -12.81 -11.87
N ARG A 53 3.72 -13.82 -10.99
CA ARG A 53 4.80 -14.24 -10.08
C ARG A 53 6.03 -14.77 -10.80
N ARG A 54 5.85 -15.52 -11.89
CA ARG A 54 6.97 -16.15 -12.62
C ARG A 54 7.64 -15.23 -13.63
N ARG A 55 6.92 -14.30 -14.25
CA ARG A 55 7.46 -13.43 -15.32
C ARG A 55 7.83 -12.03 -14.87
N GLY A 56 7.35 -11.57 -13.71
CA GLY A 56 7.49 -10.17 -13.30
C GLY A 56 6.78 -9.21 -14.27
N ALA A 57 6.75 -7.92 -13.94
CA ALA A 57 6.13 -6.88 -14.78
C ALA A 57 6.87 -6.61 -16.11
N SER A 58 8.01 -7.26 -16.34
CA SER A 58 8.96 -6.96 -17.42
C SER A 58 8.75 -7.78 -18.71
N GLY A 59 7.82 -8.74 -18.71
CA GLY A 59 7.51 -9.55 -19.89
C GLY A 59 6.59 -8.85 -20.88
N THR A 60 6.78 -9.09 -22.19
CA THR A 60 6.05 -8.53 -23.34
C THR A 60 4.54 -8.89 -23.43
N GLY A 61 3.90 -9.22 -22.31
CA GLY A 61 2.47 -9.54 -22.18
C GLY A 61 1.72 -8.56 -21.26
N GLY A 62 1.87 -7.25 -21.49
CA GLY A 62 1.34 -6.17 -20.64
C GLY A 62 -0.17 -6.16 -20.41
N ASP A 63 -0.95 -6.84 -21.25
CA ASP A 63 -2.42 -6.87 -21.16
C ASP A 63 -2.93 -7.69 -19.96
N LEU A 64 -2.25 -8.78 -19.60
CA LEU A 64 -2.67 -9.65 -18.49
C LEU A 64 -2.25 -9.08 -17.12
N VAL A 65 -1.11 -8.40 -17.06
CA VAL A 65 -0.62 -7.73 -15.85
C VAL A 65 -1.54 -6.56 -15.48
N SER A 66 -1.97 -5.78 -16.48
CA SER A 66 -2.92 -4.67 -16.30
C SER A 66 -4.32 -5.15 -15.89
N ALA A 67 -4.73 -6.35 -16.33
CA ALA A 67 -6.04 -6.93 -16.00
C ALA A 67 -6.09 -7.66 -14.64
N ALA A 68 -4.93 -7.94 -14.02
CA ALA A 68 -4.85 -8.74 -12.80
C ALA A 68 -5.69 -8.20 -11.61
N PRO A 69 -5.71 -6.88 -11.29
CA PRO A 69 -6.52 -6.35 -10.19
C PRO A 69 -8.02 -6.52 -10.43
N VAL A 70 -8.46 -6.34 -11.68
CA VAL A 70 -9.86 -6.52 -12.09
C VAL A 70 -10.26 -7.98 -11.97
N LEU A 71 -9.43 -8.90 -12.47
CA LEU A 71 -9.66 -10.34 -12.35
C LEU A 71 -9.79 -10.75 -10.88
N ILE A 72 -8.88 -10.27 -10.02
CA ILE A 72 -8.90 -10.50 -8.57
C ILE A 72 -10.18 -9.99 -7.93
N GLY A 73 -10.61 -8.77 -8.28
CA GLY A 73 -11.88 -8.22 -7.86
C GLY A 73 -13.08 -9.09 -8.29
N VAL A 74 -13.06 -9.65 -9.51
CA VAL A 74 -14.12 -10.54 -10.00
C VAL A 74 -14.17 -11.86 -9.23
N ILE A 75 -13.03 -12.50 -8.97
CA ILE A 75 -12.99 -13.78 -8.22
C ILE A 75 -13.41 -13.57 -6.78
N ALA A 76 -12.89 -12.53 -6.14
CA ALA A 76 -13.29 -12.07 -4.83
C ALA A 76 -14.80 -11.95 -4.70
N ALA A 77 -15.42 -11.29 -5.68
CA ALA A 77 -16.85 -11.06 -5.70
C ALA A 77 -17.64 -12.38 -5.93
N LEU A 78 -17.15 -13.28 -6.78
CA LEU A 78 -17.74 -14.63 -6.96
C LEU A 78 -17.66 -15.49 -5.70
N VAL A 79 -16.51 -15.49 -5.02
CA VAL A 79 -16.30 -16.20 -3.74
C VAL A 79 -17.22 -15.63 -2.67
N LEU A 80 -17.35 -14.30 -2.57
CA LEU A 80 -18.24 -13.68 -1.59
C LEU A 80 -19.70 -14.04 -1.82
N VAL A 81 -20.17 -14.04 -3.08
CA VAL A 81 -21.54 -14.48 -3.43
C VAL A 81 -21.78 -15.94 -2.99
N ARG A 82 -20.74 -16.79 -3.01
CA ARG A 82 -20.82 -18.18 -2.58
C ARG A 82 -20.75 -18.37 -1.07
N LEU A 83 -19.98 -17.53 -0.38
CA LEU A 83 -19.86 -17.55 1.08
C LEU A 83 -21.05 -16.86 1.76
N TYR A 84 -21.68 -15.87 1.13
CA TYR A 84 -22.87 -15.14 1.61
C TYR A 84 -23.98 -16.01 2.25
N PRO A 85 -24.39 -17.17 1.68
CA PRO A 85 -25.40 -18.03 2.32
C PRO A 85 -24.94 -18.73 3.60
N LEU A 86 -23.64 -18.90 3.86
CA LEU A 86 -23.11 -19.60 5.03
C LEU A 86 -23.30 -18.84 6.36
N PRO A 87 -22.92 -17.56 6.50
CA PRO A 87 -23.15 -16.80 7.72
C PRO A 87 -24.64 -16.56 7.95
N LEU A 88 -25.44 -16.35 6.90
CA LEU A 88 -26.89 -16.26 7.02
C LEU A 88 -27.51 -17.56 7.56
N ARG A 89 -27.04 -18.72 7.10
CA ARG A 89 -27.46 -20.03 7.65
C ARG A 89 -27.01 -20.23 9.10
N ARG A 90 -25.82 -19.74 9.47
CA ARG A 90 -25.30 -19.81 10.85
C ARG A 90 -26.06 -18.88 11.79
N LEU A 91 -26.44 -17.69 11.34
CA LEU A 91 -27.21 -16.69 12.10
C LEU A 91 -28.72 -16.99 12.14
N ALA A 92 -29.25 -17.71 11.16
CA ALA A 92 -30.64 -18.19 11.18
C ALA A 92 -30.89 -19.29 12.22
N ARG A 93 -29.85 -20.07 12.59
CA ARG A 93 -29.95 -21.14 13.61
C ARG A 93 -30.29 -20.62 15.02
N PRO A 94 -29.64 -19.57 15.55
CA PRO A 94 -30.02 -18.97 16.83
C PRO A 94 -31.25 -18.05 16.73
N ALA A 95 -31.70 -17.68 15.52
CA ALA A 95 -32.87 -16.82 15.33
C ALA A 95 -34.20 -17.45 15.80
N GLY A 96 -34.25 -18.78 15.94
CA GLY A 96 -35.35 -19.48 16.61
C GLY A 96 -35.38 -19.29 18.13
N ARG A 97 -34.32 -18.73 18.73
CA ARG A 97 -34.20 -18.48 20.18
C ARG A 97 -34.36 -17.00 20.58
N LEU A 98 -34.46 -16.08 19.62
CA LEU A 98 -34.59 -14.64 19.89
C LEU A 98 -36.04 -14.29 20.24
N ARG A 99 -36.25 -13.66 21.39
CA ARG A 99 -37.55 -13.12 21.81
C ARG A 99 -37.86 -11.82 21.03
N GLY A 100 -38.92 -11.83 20.22
CA GLY A 100 -39.45 -10.64 19.54
C GLY A 100 -39.60 -10.77 18.02
N ALA A 101 -40.74 -10.31 17.48
CA ALA A 101 -41.12 -10.49 16.06
C ALA A 101 -40.15 -9.82 15.06
N VAL A 102 -39.55 -8.69 15.43
CA VAL A 102 -38.73 -7.86 14.52
C VAL A 102 -37.42 -8.52 14.14
N GLY A 103 -36.72 -9.17 15.08
CA GLY A 103 -35.45 -9.84 14.81
C GLY A 103 -35.63 -11.08 13.93
N HIS A 104 -36.70 -11.84 14.18
CA HIS A 104 -37.04 -13.03 13.40
C HIS A 104 -37.49 -12.66 11.97
N LEU A 105 -38.36 -11.65 11.82
CA LEU A 105 -38.80 -11.16 10.51
C LEU A 105 -37.65 -10.58 9.68
N ALA A 106 -36.71 -9.86 10.30
CA ALA A 106 -35.53 -9.32 9.62
C ALA A 106 -34.64 -10.45 9.05
N LEU A 107 -34.31 -11.45 9.86
CA LEU A 107 -33.45 -12.58 9.47
C LEU A 107 -34.12 -13.48 8.42
N ALA A 108 -35.41 -13.78 8.59
CA ALA A 108 -36.17 -14.57 7.62
C ALA A 108 -36.33 -13.85 6.27
N ARG A 109 -36.26 -12.52 6.24
CA ARG A 109 -36.35 -11.74 4.99
C ARG A 109 -34.98 -11.55 4.33
N ALA A 110 -33.93 -11.33 5.12
CA ALA A 110 -32.55 -11.25 4.63
C ALA A 110 -32.13 -12.50 3.82
N GLY A 111 -32.64 -13.68 4.18
CA GLY A 111 -32.41 -14.92 3.42
C GLY A 111 -33.26 -15.10 2.15
N ARG A 112 -34.25 -14.24 1.89
CA ARG A 112 -35.22 -14.39 0.78
C ARG A 112 -35.11 -13.33 -0.31
N THR A 113 -34.63 -12.12 -0.01
CA THR A 113 -34.59 -10.98 -0.95
C THR A 113 -33.24 -10.80 -1.67
N SER A 114 -32.24 -11.65 -1.38
CA SER A 114 -30.84 -11.42 -1.76
C SER A 114 -30.48 -11.61 -3.24
N VAL A 115 -31.40 -12.11 -4.09
CA VAL A 115 -31.12 -12.34 -5.53
C VAL A 115 -30.96 -11.03 -6.32
N SER A 116 -31.67 -9.96 -5.94
CA SER A 116 -31.66 -8.68 -6.66
C SER A 116 -30.41 -7.82 -6.37
N ALA A 117 -29.68 -8.11 -5.29
CA ALA A 117 -28.53 -7.31 -4.84
C ALA A 117 -27.18 -7.79 -5.38
N VAL A 118 -27.12 -8.91 -6.13
CA VAL A 118 -25.86 -9.54 -6.54
C VAL A 118 -25.06 -8.66 -7.50
N LEU A 119 -25.68 -8.14 -8.57
CA LEU A 119 -24.99 -7.34 -9.60
C LEU A 119 -24.37 -6.03 -9.04
N PRO A 120 -25.11 -5.20 -8.28
CA PRO A 120 -24.55 -4.01 -7.65
C PRO A 120 -23.47 -4.33 -6.62
N LEU A 121 -23.62 -5.43 -5.88
CA LEU A 121 -22.61 -5.87 -4.92
C LEU A 121 -21.31 -6.28 -5.63
N LEU A 122 -21.40 -7.02 -6.73
CA LEU A 122 -20.24 -7.36 -7.56
C LEU A 122 -19.53 -6.10 -8.05
N ALA A 123 -20.28 -5.12 -8.59
CA ALA A 123 -19.72 -3.86 -9.08
C ALA A 123 -19.02 -3.05 -7.96
N LEU A 124 -19.63 -3.00 -6.77
CA LEU A 124 -19.07 -2.32 -5.61
C LEU A 124 -17.78 -2.99 -5.11
N LEU A 125 -17.77 -4.32 -5.01
CA LEU A 125 -16.58 -5.07 -4.60
C LEU A 125 -15.43 -4.92 -5.60
N THR A 126 -15.73 -4.94 -6.90
CA THR A 126 -14.71 -4.70 -7.92
C THR A 126 -14.14 -3.29 -7.82
N ALA A 127 -14.97 -2.27 -7.67
CA ALA A 127 -14.52 -0.88 -7.55
C ALA A 127 -13.65 -0.68 -6.30
N LEU A 128 -14.07 -1.23 -5.16
CA LEU A 128 -13.33 -1.14 -3.90
C LEU A 128 -12.00 -1.88 -3.92
N THR A 129 -11.98 -3.06 -4.52
CA THR A 129 -10.75 -3.85 -4.63
C THR A 129 -9.73 -3.13 -5.51
N THR A 130 -10.18 -2.57 -6.65
CA THR A 130 -9.34 -1.75 -7.51
C THR A 130 -8.84 -0.50 -6.78
N ALA A 131 -9.71 0.19 -6.04
CA ALA A 131 -9.34 1.38 -5.27
C ALA A 131 -8.30 1.08 -4.18
N ALA A 132 -8.51 0.04 -3.38
CA ALA A 132 -7.63 -0.35 -2.28
C ALA A 132 -6.27 -0.84 -2.79
N PHE A 133 -6.27 -1.63 -3.88
CA PHE A 133 -5.05 -2.05 -4.55
C PHE A 133 -4.28 -0.85 -5.09
N GLY A 134 -4.95 0.02 -5.84
CA GLY A 134 -4.38 1.23 -6.39
C GLY A 134 -3.78 2.17 -5.37
N GLY A 135 -4.53 2.46 -4.29
CA GLY A 135 -4.04 3.28 -3.18
C GLY A 135 -2.80 2.66 -2.50
N SER A 136 -2.78 1.34 -2.32
CA SER A 136 -1.62 0.65 -1.74
C SER A 136 -0.39 0.69 -2.65
N VAL A 137 -0.58 0.59 -3.98
CA VAL A 137 0.50 0.76 -4.95
C VAL A 137 1.04 2.19 -4.91
N LEU A 138 0.18 3.21 -4.91
CA LEU A 138 0.62 4.61 -4.83
C LEU A 138 1.38 4.89 -3.51
N ALA A 139 0.86 4.39 -2.39
CA ALA A 139 1.54 4.52 -1.10
C ALA A 139 2.90 3.81 -1.08
N GLY A 140 2.97 2.59 -1.63
CA GLY A 140 4.20 1.83 -1.75
C GLY A 140 5.24 2.49 -2.67
N VAL A 141 4.81 3.10 -3.78
CA VAL A 141 5.68 3.90 -4.66
C VAL A 141 6.23 5.12 -3.92
N THR A 142 5.40 5.81 -3.14
CA THR A 142 5.83 6.97 -2.35
C THR A 142 6.87 6.56 -1.30
N ASP A 143 6.63 5.48 -0.57
CA ASP A 143 7.58 4.95 0.43
C ASP A 143 8.89 4.48 -0.22
N ALA A 144 8.82 3.79 -1.38
CA ALA A 144 9.99 3.38 -2.13
C ALA A 144 10.84 4.57 -2.60
N ARG A 145 10.21 5.64 -3.09
CA ARG A 145 10.88 6.90 -3.47
C ARG A 145 11.51 7.59 -2.26
N ASP A 146 10.77 7.70 -1.15
CA ASP A 146 11.27 8.29 0.09
C ASP A 146 12.47 7.52 0.66
N ARG A 147 12.48 6.20 0.48
CA ARG A 147 13.58 5.33 0.87
C ARG A 147 14.75 5.40 -0.10
N ALA A 148 14.49 5.48 -1.41
CA ALA A 148 15.54 5.69 -2.42
C ALA A 148 16.27 7.02 -2.19
N ALA A 149 15.52 8.12 -1.98
CA ALA A 149 16.10 9.42 -1.66
C ALA A 149 16.96 9.38 -0.38
N LEU A 150 16.51 8.66 0.66
CA LEU A 150 17.29 8.47 1.88
C LEU A 150 18.58 7.67 1.63
N LEU A 151 18.57 6.69 0.73
CA LEU A 151 19.75 5.87 0.41
C LEU A 151 20.77 6.63 -0.45
N THR A 152 20.29 7.49 -1.34
CA THR A 152 21.13 8.36 -2.16
C THR A 152 21.82 9.42 -1.30
N VAL A 153 21.07 10.09 -0.41
CA VAL A 153 21.60 11.19 0.41
C VAL A 153 22.32 10.67 1.68
N GLY A 154 21.86 9.55 2.24
CA GLY A 154 22.39 8.96 3.48
C GLY A 154 21.89 9.63 4.77
N ALA A 155 21.32 10.83 4.67
CA ALA A 155 20.75 11.63 5.74
C ALA A 155 19.58 12.50 5.21
N ASP A 156 19.11 13.48 5.99
CA ASP A 156 18.06 14.40 5.52
C ASP A 156 18.63 15.45 4.55
N ALA A 157 19.91 15.80 4.71
CA ALA A 157 20.69 16.55 3.73
C ALA A 157 22.17 16.14 3.79
N ARG A 158 22.87 16.27 2.67
CA ARG A 158 24.31 15.99 2.52
C ARG A 158 24.98 17.18 1.84
N ILE A 159 26.08 17.64 2.43
CA ILE A 159 26.97 18.62 1.82
C ILE A 159 28.30 17.92 1.60
N GLU A 160 28.76 17.83 0.37
CA GLU A 160 30.01 17.18 -0.01
C GLU A 160 30.91 18.19 -0.72
N GLU A 161 32.15 18.32 -0.26
CA GLU A 161 33.18 19.11 -0.94
C GLU A 161 34.14 18.18 -1.69
N THR A 162 34.65 18.63 -2.83
CA THR A 162 35.65 17.89 -3.62
C THR A 162 36.97 17.68 -2.87
N GLY A 163 37.21 18.47 -1.82
CA GLY A 163 38.35 18.34 -0.91
C GLY A 163 37.93 18.45 0.55
N PRO A 164 38.89 18.66 1.48
CA PRO A 164 38.59 18.88 2.89
C PRO A 164 37.61 20.03 3.09
N LEU A 165 36.65 19.84 4.01
CA LEU A 165 35.69 20.87 4.36
C LEU A 165 36.39 22.16 4.78
N ARG A 166 35.91 23.29 4.26
CA ARG A 166 36.34 24.62 4.69
C ARG A 166 36.13 24.83 6.19
N ASP A 167 37.08 25.52 6.82
CA ASP A 167 37.04 25.82 8.25
C ASP A 167 35.75 26.58 8.65
N GLY A 168 35.18 26.16 9.78
CA GLY A 168 33.94 26.71 10.33
C GLY A 168 32.67 26.42 9.52
N LEU A 169 32.72 25.64 8.43
CA LEU A 169 31.51 25.28 7.67
C LEU A 169 30.52 24.49 8.53
N SER A 170 31.01 23.51 9.29
CA SER A 170 30.20 22.70 10.20
C SER A 170 29.41 23.57 11.19
N ASP A 171 30.04 24.59 11.76
CA ASP A 171 29.41 25.50 12.73
C ASP A 171 28.38 26.42 12.08
N ARG A 172 28.69 26.95 10.88
CA ARG A 172 27.73 27.77 10.10
C ARG A 172 26.48 26.96 9.73
N VAL A 173 26.66 25.73 9.28
CA VAL A 173 25.56 24.82 8.91
C VAL A 173 24.74 24.43 10.14
N ARG A 174 25.38 24.22 11.30
CA ARG A 174 24.68 23.95 12.56
C ARG A 174 23.77 25.12 12.98
N GLY A 175 24.10 26.35 12.58
CA GLY A 175 23.27 27.55 12.80
C GLY A 175 22.14 27.74 11.79
N THR A 176 22.05 26.93 10.73
CA THR A 176 20.98 27.06 9.73
C THR A 176 19.65 26.53 10.29
N SER A 177 18.55 27.23 10.01
CA SER A 177 17.21 26.85 10.47
C SER A 177 16.81 25.46 9.96
N GLY A 178 16.31 24.61 10.87
CA GLY A 178 15.85 23.26 10.54
C GLY A 178 16.89 22.16 10.75
N VAL A 179 18.18 22.52 10.82
CA VAL A 179 19.27 21.58 11.14
C VAL A 179 19.25 21.25 12.64
N ARG A 180 19.24 19.96 12.99
CA ARG A 180 19.27 19.48 14.38
C ARG A 180 20.62 18.90 14.78
N ASP A 181 21.21 18.09 13.90
CA ASP A 181 22.51 17.49 14.14
C ASP A 181 23.33 17.46 12.85
N VAL A 182 24.64 17.61 13.03
CA VAL A 182 25.64 17.68 11.96
C VAL A 182 26.71 16.65 12.28
N VAL A 183 26.91 15.70 11.37
CA VAL A 183 27.92 14.66 11.49
C VAL A 183 28.95 14.84 10.38
N GLU A 184 30.20 15.04 10.78
CA GLU A 184 31.35 15.12 9.89
C GLU A 184 31.85 13.73 9.53
N VAL A 185 32.08 13.51 8.24
CA VAL A 185 32.63 12.28 7.69
C VAL A 185 33.79 12.62 6.76
N GLY A 186 34.96 12.02 7.00
CA GLY A 186 36.06 12.02 6.05
C GLY A 186 35.87 10.86 5.09
N LEU A 187 35.54 11.14 3.83
CA LEU A 187 35.23 10.11 2.83
C LEU A 187 36.31 10.07 1.75
N THR A 188 36.93 8.91 1.59
CA THR A 188 37.90 8.61 0.52
C THR A 188 37.34 7.51 -0.37
N TYR A 189 37.11 7.81 -1.65
CA TYR A 189 36.62 6.82 -2.62
C TYR A 189 37.73 5.95 -3.23
N GLN A 190 38.99 6.40 -3.17
CA GLN A 190 40.11 5.76 -3.87
C GLN A 190 41.08 5.00 -2.95
N ALA A 191 40.67 4.67 -1.72
CA ALA A 191 41.51 3.84 -0.87
C ALA A 191 41.69 2.46 -1.51
N LYS A 192 42.90 1.91 -1.43
CA LYS A 192 43.23 0.64 -2.06
C LYS A 192 43.22 -0.48 -1.03
N GLY A 193 42.55 -1.57 -1.38
CA GLY A 193 42.64 -2.82 -0.61
C GLY A 193 44.05 -3.44 -0.68
N PRO A 194 44.26 -4.59 0.00
CA PRO A 194 45.55 -5.27 0.09
C PRO A 194 46.22 -5.54 -1.26
N ASP A 195 45.42 -5.88 -2.28
CA ASP A 195 45.90 -6.23 -3.61
C ASP A 195 46.25 -5.01 -4.48
N GLY A 196 45.94 -3.78 -4.03
CA GLY A 196 46.29 -2.53 -4.72
C GLY A 196 45.56 -2.26 -6.04
N ARG A 197 44.72 -3.19 -6.52
CA ARG A 197 44.05 -3.14 -7.83
C ARG A 197 42.65 -2.54 -7.80
N GLN A 198 41.95 -2.64 -6.66
CA GLN A 198 40.58 -2.17 -6.50
C GLN A 198 40.50 -1.02 -5.51
N THR A 199 39.65 -0.04 -5.85
CA THR A 199 39.27 1.06 -4.97
C THR A 199 38.16 0.61 -4.02
N LEU A 200 38.29 0.98 -2.76
CA LEU A 200 37.37 0.70 -1.67
C LEU A 200 36.99 2.05 -1.02
N PRO A 201 35.71 2.45 -1.03
CA PRO A 201 35.28 3.62 -0.29
C PRO A 201 35.50 3.44 1.21
N VAL A 202 36.28 4.32 1.82
CA VAL A 202 36.57 4.34 3.26
C VAL A 202 36.02 5.62 3.87
N ALA A 203 35.19 5.48 4.90
CA ALA A 203 34.63 6.57 5.67
C ALA A 203 35.27 6.61 7.07
N GLY A 204 36.02 7.67 7.37
CA GLY A 204 36.49 8.01 8.72
C GLY A 204 35.44 8.83 9.45
N VAL A 205 34.96 8.31 10.59
CA VAL A 205 33.86 8.93 11.35
C VAL A 205 34.20 9.09 12.83
N ASP A 206 33.49 10.00 13.53
CA ASP A 206 33.34 9.90 14.98
C ASP A 206 32.31 8.80 15.32
N PRO A 207 32.72 7.68 15.97
CA PRO A 207 31.83 6.55 16.21
C PRO A 207 30.55 6.91 16.97
N ALA A 208 30.63 7.85 17.91
CA ALA A 208 29.48 8.24 18.73
C ALA A 208 28.45 9.04 17.93
N ALA A 209 28.88 10.08 17.20
CA ALA A 209 27.98 10.85 16.33
C ALA A 209 27.41 9.99 15.18
N TYR A 210 28.24 9.13 14.59
CA TYR A 210 27.84 8.30 13.48
C TYR A 210 26.85 7.18 13.86
N ALA A 211 27.04 6.54 15.01
CA ALA A 211 26.08 5.55 15.53
C ALA A 211 24.69 6.17 15.75
N ARG A 212 24.61 7.41 16.28
CA ARG A 212 23.34 8.14 16.44
C ARG A 212 22.69 8.46 15.09
N LEU A 213 23.48 8.84 14.08
CA LEU A 213 22.98 9.07 12.73
C LEU A 213 22.42 7.78 12.13
N ALA A 214 23.19 6.69 12.16
CA ALA A 214 22.78 5.38 11.64
C ALA A 214 21.51 4.84 12.31
N ALA A 215 21.38 5.02 13.64
CA ALA A 215 20.17 4.66 14.38
C ALA A 215 18.95 5.51 13.98
N ARG A 216 19.12 6.83 13.78
CA ARG A 216 18.03 7.72 13.38
C ARG A 216 17.56 7.51 11.94
N THR A 217 18.47 7.27 11.01
CA THR A 217 18.13 7.01 9.59
C THR A 217 17.72 5.57 9.34
N GLY A 218 17.97 4.66 10.28
CA GLY A 218 17.72 3.23 10.12
C GLY A 218 18.63 2.59 9.07
N LEU A 219 19.83 3.17 8.86
CA LEU A 219 20.86 2.67 7.94
C LEU A 219 21.99 2.04 8.76
N GLY A 220 21.89 0.75 9.03
CA GLY A 220 22.99 -0.04 9.61
C GLY A 220 23.36 0.33 11.05
N SER A 221 22.37 0.41 11.96
CA SER A 221 22.61 0.72 13.38
C SER A 221 23.66 -0.19 14.04
N PHE A 222 24.48 0.42 14.91
CA PHE A 222 25.54 -0.24 15.67
C PHE A 222 25.83 0.56 16.95
N GLU A 223 26.53 -0.06 17.90
CA GLU A 223 26.94 0.62 19.14
C GLU A 223 28.31 1.29 18.95
N ALA A 224 28.47 2.54 19.39
CA ALA A 224 29.68 3.33 19.14
C ALA A 224 30.97 2.63 19.64
N GLU A 225 30.88 1.92 20.76
CA GLU A 225 31.99 1.19 21.38
C GLU A 225 32.50 0.02 20.52
N GLU A 226 31.72 -0.48 19.57
CA GLU A 226 32.14 -1.55 18.66
C GLU A 226 33.13 -1.07 17.60
N LEU A 227 33.05 0.22 17.22
CA LEU A 227 33.90 0.85 16.20
C LEU A 227 35.04 1.68 16.81
N LYS A 228 34.83 2.21 18.03
CA LYS A 228 35.78 3.06 18.73
C LYS A 228 37.14 2.41 18.91
N ARG A 229 38.21 3.18 18.66
CA ARG A 229 39.59 2.75 18.88
C ARG A 229 39.84 2.47 20.37
N ARG A 230 40.40 1.29 20.68
CA ARG A 230 40.66 0.84 22.06
C ARG A 230 42.15 0.75 22.45
N GLY A 231 43.07 0.85 21.49
CA GLY A 231 44.51 0.70 21.74
C GLY A 231 45.41 1.65 20.94
N GLY A 232 46.73 1.53 21.19
CA GLY A 232 47.79 2.33 20.55
C GLY A 232 47.93 2.07 19.06
N SER A 233 48.82 2.81 18.36
CA SER A 233 48.94 2.81 16.89
C SER A 233 49.12 1.42 16.24
N GLU A 234 49.67 0.45 16.97
CA GLU A 234 49.91 -0.92 16.49
C GLU A 234 48.67 -1.82 16.48
N GLU A 235 47.60 -1.49 17.23
CA GLU A 235 46.38 -2.28 17.20
C GLU A 235 45.57 -1.97 15.92
N PRO A 236 45.09 -3.00 15.18
CA PRO A 236 44.29 -2.77 13.98
C PRO A 236 42.98 -2.05 14.30
N LEU A 237 42.62 -1.12 13.43
CA LEU A 237 41.36 -0.42 13.52
C LEU A 237 40.19 -1.37 13.33
N ARG A 238 39.21 -1.29 14.24
CA ARG A 238 37.93 -1.94 14.03
C ARG A 238 37.21 -1.24 12.89
N ALA A 239 36.63 -2.02 12.00
CA ALA A 239 35.92 -1.52 10.84
C ALA A 239 34.52 -2.12 10.74
N LEU A 240 33.59 -1.31 10.27
CA LEU A 240 32.26 -1.73 9.83
C LEU A 240 32.30 -1.83 8.30
N ALA A 241 32.06 -3.02 7.77
CA ALA A 241 32.17 -3.30 6.34
C ALA A 241 30.83 -3.71 5.73
N SER A 242 30.72 -3.58 4.41
CA SER A 242 29.64 -4.23 3.66
C SER A 242 29.85 -5.76 3.56
N PRO A 243 28.79 -6.55 3.30
CA PRO A 243 28.91 -8.00 3.10
C PRO A 243 29.91 -8.35 2.00
N SER A 244 29.87 -7.65 0.87
CA SER A 244 30.78 -7.84 -0.27
C SER A 244 32.25 -7.67 0.10
N VAL A 245 32.56 -6.69 0.95
CA VAL A 245 33.92 -6.43 1.46
C VAL A 245 34.33 -7.49 2.47
N ALA A 246 33.41 -7.92 3.34
CA ALA A 246 33.67 -8.98 4.32
C ALA A 246 33.88 -10.36 3.67
N GLU A 247 33.14 -10.69 2.62
CA GLU A 247 33.35 -11.91 1.83
C GLU A 247 34.69 -11.87 1.08
N ARG A 248 35.07 -10.71 0.55
CA ARG A 248 36.28 -10.53 -0.26
C ARG A 248 37.57 -10.57 0.55
N PHE A 249 37.62 -9.85 1.67
CA PHE A 249 38.84 -9.71 2.48
C PHE A 249 38.83 -10.58 3.75
N GLY A 250 37.71 -11.23 4.06
CA GLY A 250 37.51 -11.97 5.30
C GLY A 250 37.43 -11.05 6.52
N THR A 251 37.25 -11.65 7.70
CA THR A 251 37.20 -10.93 8.99
C THR A 251 38.58 -10.80 9.66
N GLY A 252 39.63 -11.25 8.97
CA GLY A 252 41.02 -11.12 9.42
C GLY A 252 41.53 -9.69 9.44
N GLN A 253 42.79 -9.52 9.82
CA GLN A 253 43.47 -8.24 9.70
C GLN A 253 44.00 -8.07 8.29
N PHE A 254 43.76 -6.90 7.69
CA PHE A 254 44.31 -6.57 6.39
C PHE A 254 44.69 -5.09 6.32
N ARG A 255 45.55 -4.75 5.38
CA ARG A 255 46.06 -3.39 5.22
C ARG A 255 45.30 -2.70 4.09
N ILE A 256 44.81 -1.50 4.38
CA ILE A 256 44.31 -0.57 3.38
C ILE A 256 45.32 0.55 3.18
N ARG A 257 45.48 1.02 1.95
CA ARG A 257 46.28 2.20 1.63
C ARG A 257 45.33 3.35 1.32
N VAL A 258 45.41 4.41 2.10
CA VAL A 258 44.59 5.61 1.91
C VAL A 258 45.22 6.48 0.81
N GLU A 259 44.47 7.45 0.30
CA GLU A 259 44.85 8.30 -0.84
C GLU A 259 46.10 9.15 -0.58
N ASP A 260 46.31 9.56 0.67
CA ASP A 260 47.54 10.23 1.16
C ASP A 260 48.79 9.32 1.14
N GLY A 261 48.64 8.06 0.74
CA GLY A 261 49.69 7.06 0.67
C GLY A 261 50.00 6.35 1.99
N THR A 262 49.36 6.75 3.09
CA THR A 262 49.48 6.07 4.38
C THR A 262 48.80 4.72 4.34
N SER A 263 49.28 3.80 5.16
CA SER A 263 48.70 2.46 5.26
C SER A 263 48.18 2.21 6.66
N VAL A 264 46.96 1.71 6.75
CA VAL A 264 46.26 1.45 8.00
C VAL A 264 45.86 -0.01 8.05
N THR A 265 46.18 -0.68 9.15
CA THR A 265 45.73 -2.05 9.38
C THR A 265 44.32 -2.00 9.95
N VAL A 266 43.38 -2.68 9.31
CA VAL A 266 41.97 -2.76 9.69
C VAL A 266 41.57 -4.21 9.96
N ARG A 267 40.58 -4.39 10.83
CA ARG A 267 39.93 -5.66 11.12
C ARG A 267 38.42 -5.44 11.09
N ILE A 268 37.71 -6.23 10.31
CA ILE A 268 36.25 -6.14 10.23
C ILE A 268 35.65 -6.66 11.54
N GLY A 269 35.04 -5.76 12.31
CA GLY A 269 34.34 -6.08 13.55
C GLY A 269 32.82 -6.17 13.36
N LEU A 270 32.29 -5.48 12.35
CA LEU A 270 30.87 -5.38 12.07
C LEU A 270 30.61 -5.51 10.57
N VAL A 271 29.52 -6.18 10.22
CA VAL A 271 29.03 -6.25 8.84
C VAL A 271 27.63 -5.67 8.79
N ARG A 272 27.39 -4.71 7.88
CA ARG A 272 26.09 -4.09 7.66
C ARG A 272 25.83 -3.97 6.18
N ASP A 273 24.59 -4.20 5.76
CA ASP A 273 24.22 -4.11 4.35
C ASP A 273 24.30 -2.68 3.81
N ARG A 274 24.14 -1.68 4.68
CA ARG A 274 24.01 -0.26 4.31
C ARG A 274 24.60 0.65 5.37
N THR A 275 25.00 1.84 4.94
CA THR A 275 25.60 2.86 5.80
C THR A 275 25.20 4.28 5.35
N PRO A 276 25.06 5.26 6.25
CA PRO A 276 24.77 6.65 5.88
C PRO A 276 25.82 7.34 5.00
N ALA A 277 27.09 6.89 5.04
CA ALA A 277 28.19 7.65 4.42
C ALA A 277 28.35 7.39 2.92
N VAL A 278 28.06 6.17 2.48
CA VAL A 278 28.36 5.70 1.13
C VAL A 278 27.12 5.05 0.54
N SER A 279 26.65 5.58 -0.59
CA SER A 279 25.66 4.95 -1.45
C SER A 279 26.36 3.91 -2.33
N GLY A 280 26.44 2.66 -1.89
CA GLY A 280 27.08 1.59 -2.65
C GLY A 280 27.11 0.25 -1.94
N GLU A 281 27.47 -0.81 -2.67
CA GLU A 281 27.59 -2.17 -2.15
C GLU A 281 28.94 -2.44 -1.47
N ASP A 282 29.97 -1.66 -1.79
CA ASP A 282 31.31 -1.76 -1.23
C ASP A 282 31.59 -0.53 -0.36
N PHE A 283 31.78 -0.73 0.94
CA PHE A 283 32.19 0.33 1.86
C PHE A 283 32.92 -0.23 3.09
N LEU A 284 33.74 0.63 3.69
CA LEU A 284 34.40 0.39 4.96
C LEU A 284 34.30 1.67 5.81
N VAL A 285 33.80 1.56 7.03
CA VAL A 285 33.71 2.66 8.00
C VAL A 285 34.68 2.37 9.14
N VAL A 286 35.49 3.35 9.51
CA VAL A 286 36.51 3.25 10.57
C VAL A 286 36.46 4.46 11.49
N ASP A 287 36.99 4.29 12.71
CA ASP A 287 37.19 5.42 13.62
C ASP A 287 38.23 6.39 13.06
N ARG A 288 37.80 7.63 12.84
CA ARG A 288 38.64 8.73 12.34
C ARG A 288 39.89 8.94 13.19
N ALA A 289 39.83 8.68 14.50
CA ALA A 289 40.97 8.88 15.40
C ALA A 289 42.17 7.96 15.10
N GLY A 290 41.99 6.92 14.28
CA GLY A 290 43.09 6.07 13.84
C GLY A 290 43.63 6.35 12.44
N LEU A 291 43.10 7.37 11.75
CA LEU A 291 43.59 7.80 10.43
C LEU A 291 44.68 8.86 10.60
N SER A 292 45.43 9.12 9.52
CA SER A 292 46.38 10.24 9.48
C SER A 292 45.63 11.58 9.61
N ALA A 293 46.34 12.66 9.96
CA ALA A 293 45.73 13.99 10.04
C ALA A 293 45.15 14.49 8.70
N GLU A 294 45.64 13.95 7.56
CA GLU A 294 45.15 14.28 6.23
C GLU A 294 43.93 13.44 5.86
N ALA A 295 44.01 12.11 6.05
CA ALA A 295 42.91 11.18 5.83
C ALA A 295 41.73 11.38 6.80
N ALA A 296 41.98 11.94 7.97
CA ALA A 296 40.96 12.25 8.96
C ALA A 296 40.16 13.52 8.63
N ARG A 297 40.57 14.34 7.64
CA ARG A 297 39.85 15.58 7.35
C ARG A 297 38.45 15.27 6.83
N PRO A 298 37.39 15.85 7.42
CA PRO A 298 36.05 15.74 6.89
C PRO A 298 35.99 16.24 5.44
N THR A 299 35.23 15.56 4.60
CA THR A 299 34.89 15.99 3.22
C THR A 299 33.38 16.05 3.03
N VAL A 300 32.61 15.42 3.92
CA VAL A 300 31.14 15.33 3.86
C VAL A 300 30.53 15.73 5.21
N LEU A 301 29.46 16.53 5.15
CA LEU A 301 28.54 16.77 6.25
C LEU A 301 27.23 16.02 6.00
N LEU A 302 26.85 15.17 6.94
CA LEU A 302 25.56 14.50 6.98
C LEU A 302 24.68 15.21 8.01
N LEU A 303 23.55 15.73 7.55
CA LEU A 303 22.66 16.59 8.32
C LEU A 303 21.35 15.85 8.63
N THR A 304 20.90 15.98 9.87
CA THR A 304 19.55 15.56 10.27
C THR A 304 18.75 16.76 10.73
N GLY A 305 17.48 16.81 10.36
CA GLY A 305 16.68 18.01 10.58
C GLY A 305 15.30 17.94 9.97
N ASP A 306 14.42 18.84 10.41
CA ASP A 306 13.06 18.95 9.87
C ASP A 306 12.95 20.26 9.09
N ARG A 307 12.31 20.21 7.90
CA ARG A 307 11.99 21.39 7.07
C ARG A 307 13.21 22.28 6.80
N MET A 308 14.31 21.68 6.34
CA MET A 308 15.51 22.41 5.94
C MET A 308 15.26 23.18 4.64
N ASP A 309 15.77 24.41 4.57
CA ASP A 309 15.72 25.25 3.37
C ASP A 309 16.97 25.00 2.52
N ALA A 310 16.78 24.41 1.33
CA ALA A 310 17.85 24.12 0.39
C ALA A 310 18.62 25.38 -0.04
N GLY A 311 17.91 26.49 -0.26
CA GLY A 311 18.52 27.77 -0.65
C GLY A 311 19.33 28.38 0.48
N ALA A 312 18.90 28.21 1.73
CA ALA A 312 19.69 28.63 2.89
C ALA A 312 20.96 27.77 3.07
N LEU A 313 20.86 26.46 2.87
CA LEU A 313 22.00 25.55 2.94
C LEU A 313 23.02 25.81 1.82
N ARG A 314 22.57 26.01 0.57
CA ARG A 314 23.43 26.40 -0.57
C ARG A 314 24.15 27.72 -0.34
N ARG A 315 23.45 28.74 0.17
CA ARG A 315 24.05 30.02 0.58
C ARG A 315 25.13 29.84 1.64
N THR A 316 24.85 29.00 2.64
CA THR A 316 25.77 28.74 3.76
C THR A 316 26.98 27.91 3.30
N ALA A 317 26.78 27.01 2.34
CA ALA A 317 27.81 26.26 1.64
C ALA A 317 28.51 27.08 0.53
N GLY A 318 28.08 28.31 0.24
CA GLY A 318 28.71 29.15 -0.79
C GLY A 318 28.55 28.64 -2.22
N ASP A 319 27.50 27.86 -2.49
CA ASP A 319 27.18 27.27 -3.81
C ASP A 319 26.63 28.33 -4.80
N ASP A 320 26.19 29.49 -4.30
CA ASP A 320 25.60 30.58 -5.10
C ASP A 320 26.63 31.35 -5.97
N ALA A 321 27.93 31.15 -5.77
CA ALA A 321 28.98 31.96 -6.42
C ALA A 321 29.56 31.34 -7.70
N GLY A 322 29.00 30.24 -8.22
CA GLY A 322 29.51 29.56 -9.42
C GLY A 322 30.85 28.84 -9.24
N ALA A 323 31.29 28.68 -7.99
CA ALA A 323 32.39 27.79 -7.64
C ALA A 323 31.80 26.41 -7.33
N GLU A 324 31.97 25.43 -8.23
CA GLU A 324 31.52 24.03 -8.13
C GLU A 324 32.20 23.25 -6.98
N THR A 325 32.46 23.88 -5.83
CA THR A 325 33.29 23.34 -4.75
C THR A 325 32.47 22.52 -3.76
N SER A 326 31.15 22.71 -3.69
CA SER A 326 30.27 22.05 -2.71
C SER A 326 28.98 21.56 -3.36
N ALA A 327 28.76 20.25 -3.35
CA ALA A 327 27.50 19.66 -3.76
C ALA A 327 26.54 19.57 -2.56
N VAL A 328 25.47 20.37 -2.58
CA VAL A 328 24.39 20.29 -1.59
C VAL A 328 23.24 19.46 -2.14
N THR A 329 22.94 18.34 -1.48
CA THR A 329 21.84 17.44 -1.83
C THR A 329 20.88 17.28 -0.66
N LEU A 330 19.61 17.59 -0.88
CA LEU A 330 18.55 17.38 0.12
C LEU A 330 17.72 16.15 -0.24
N ARG A 331 17.32 15.40 0.79
CA ARG A 331 16.41 14.26 0.62
C ARG A 331 15.07 14.68 0.00
N SER A 332 14.57 15.87 0.34
CA SER A 332 13.31 16.39 -0.21
C SER A 332 13.42 16.71 -1.70
N GLU A 333 14.52 17.30 -2.15
CA GLU A 333 14.71 17.62 -3.57
C GLU A 333 14.94 16.35 -4.41
N GLU A 334 15.69 15.36 -3.89
CA GLU A 334 15.83 14.06 -4.56
C GLU A 334 14.50 13.29 -4.62
N ARG A 335 13.67 13.38 -3.57
CA ARG A 335 12.30 12.86 -3.61
C ARG A 335 11.48 13.53 -4.72
N ASP A 336 11.51 14.86 -4.80
CA ASP A 336 10.74 15.62 -5.80
C ASP A 336 11.21 15.31 -7.23
N ARG A 337 12.51 15.09 -7.43
CA ARG A 337 13.07 14.63 -8.71
C ARG A 337 12.46 13.30 -9.19
N TYR A 338 12.14 12.39 -8.28
CA TYR A 338 11.44 11.14 -8.61
C TYR A 338 9.92 11.32 -8.86
N VAL A 339 9.34 12.44 -8.43
CA VAL A 339 7.94 12.81 -8.67
C VAL A 339 7.76 13.57 -9.99
N ASP A 340 8.77 14.34 -10.40
CA ASP A 340 8.71 15.31 -11.50
C ASP A 340 8.66 14.73 -12.92
N SER A 341 8.57 13.40 -13.11
CA SER A 341 8.21 12.86 -14.43
C SER A 341 6.75 13.25 -14.74
N PRO A 342 6.49 14.18 -15.68
CA PRO A 342 5.13 14.71 -15.91
C PRO A 342 4.15 13.62 -16.35
N LEU A 343 4.68 12.58 -17.00
CA LEU A 343 3.94 11.38 -17.40
C LEU A 343 3.43 10.59 -16.20
N GLN A 344 4.21 10.52 -15.12
CA GLN A 344 3.88 9.70 -13.95
C GLN A 344 2.87 10.41 -13.03
N THR A 345 3.05 11.72 -12.79
CA THR A 345 2.04 12.54 -12.10
C THR A 345 0.72 12.57 -12.88
N GLY A 346 0.77 12.63 -14.21
CA GLY A 346 -0.41 12.52 -15.08
C GLY A 346 -1.13 11.18 -14.92
N ALA A 347 -0.38 10.08 -14.96
CA ALA A 347 -0.93 8.73 -14.79
C ALA A 347 -1.55 8.52 -13.40
N GLU A 348 -0.91 9.00 -12.33
CA GLU A 348 -1.44 8.95 -10.96
C GLU A 348 -2.77 9.70 -10.83
N ARG A 349 -2.87 10.90 -11.42
CA ARG A 349 -4.12 11.71 -11.40
C ARG A 349 -5.24 11.05 -12.21
N VAL A 350 -4.95 10.53 -13.40
CA VAL A 350 -5.95 9.83 -14.23
C VAL A 350 -6.43 8.57 -13.52
N TYR A 351 -5.52 7.82 -12.91
CA TYR A 351 -5.86 6.63 -12.14
C TYR A 351 -6.73 6.97 -10.92
N ALA A 352 -6.36 7.99 -10.14
CA ALA A 352 -7.16 8.47 -9.02
C ALA A 352 -8.57 8.92 -9.49
N GLY A 353 -8.66 9.66 -10.60
CA GLY A 353 -9.92 10.06 -11.21
C GLY A 353 -10.78 8.87 -11.62
N ALA A 354 -10.19 7.85 -12.26
CA ALA A 354 -10.87 6.63 -12.66
C ALA A 354 -11.38 5.82 -11.46
N VAL A 355 -10.61 5.74 -10.38
CA VAL A 355 -11.01 5.10 -9.12
C VAL A 355 -12.18 5.82 -8.46
N VAL A 356 -12.11 7.15 -8.38
CA VAL A 356 -13.20 7.98 -7.82
C VAL A 356 -14.47 7.82 -8.66
N ALA A 357 -14.36 7.91 -9.99
CA ALA A 357 -15.48 7.73 -10.90
C ALA A 357 -16.09 6.32 -10.79
N GLY A 358 -15.25 5.27 -10.82
CA GLY A 358 -15.69 3.88 -10.71
C GLY A 358 -16.39 3.58 -9.38
N THR A 359 -15.85 4.10 -8.27
CA THR A 359 -16.48 4.01 -6.95
C THR A 359 -17.82 4.75 -6.94
N GLY A 360 -17.87 5.95 -7.52
CA GLY A 360 -19.10 6.73 -7.69
C GLY A 360 -20.18 5.97 -8.46
N TYR A 361 -19.83 5.35 -9.59
CA TYR A 361 -20.75 4.53 -10.38
C TYR A 361 -21.23 3.30 -9.62
N ALA A 362 -20.36 2.64 -8.86
CA ALA A 362 -20.78 1.49 -8.06
C ALA A 362 -21.74 1.87 -6.93
N VAL A 363 -21.51 3.01 -6.26
CA VAL A 363 -22.43 3.58 -5.27
C VAL A 363 -23.76 3.95 -5.92
N LEU A 364 -23.74 4.56 -7.10
CA LEU A 364 -24.95 4.89 -7.86
C LEU A 364 -25.75 3.63 -8.24
N ALA A 365 -25.08 2.58 -8.71
CA ALA A 365 -25.73 1.31 -9.04
C ALA A 365 -26.38 0.66 -7.81
N LEU A 366 -25.73 0.73 -6.65
CA LEU A 366 -26.30 0.26 -5.38
C LEU A 366 -27.53 1.09 -4.98
N LEU A 367 -27.46 2.41 -5.09
CA LEU A 367 -28.58 3.32 -4.81
C LEU A 367 -29.79 3.00 -5.69
N LEU A 368 -29.58 2.84 -7.00
CA LEU A 368 -30.64 2.50 -7.95
C LEU A 368 -31.27 1.14 -7.67
N SER A 369 -30.46 0.15 -7.27
CA SER A 369 -30.96 -1.17 -6.86
C SER A 369 -31.83 -1.08 -5.60
N LEU A 370 -31.38 -0.31 -4.61
CA LEU A 370 -32.12 -0.09 -3.37
C LEU A 370 -33.42 0.70 -3.59
N LEU A 371 -33.40 1.67 -4.52
CA LEU A 371 -34.57 2.45 -4.88
C LEU A 371 -35.61 1.61 -5.64
N ARG A 372 -35.16 0.69 -6.50
CA ARG A 372 -36.03 -0.26 -7.20
C ARG A 372 -36.75 -1.23 -6.25
N ALA A 373 -36.11 -1.59 -5.14
CA ALA A 373 -36.69 -2.45 -4.10
C ALA A 373 -37.57 -1.69 -3.07
N ALA A 374 -37.57 -0.35 -3.11
CA ALA A 374 -38.33 0.48 -2.17
C ALA A 374 -39.87 0.33 -2.25
N PRO A 375 -40.53 0.27 -3.43
CA PRO A 375 -42.00 0.17 -3.48
C PRO A 375 -42.52 -1.15 -2.90
N GLU A 376 -41.83 -2.26 -3.14
CA GLU A 376 -42.16 -3.57 -2.54
C GLU A 376 -42.06 -3.53 -1.00
N ARG A 377 -41.05 -2.82 -0.48
CA ARG A 377 -40.85 -2.63 0.97
C ARG A 377 -41.91 -1.73 1.60
N ALA A 378 -42.34 -0.67 0.90
CA ALA A 378 -43.39 0.22 1.35
C ALA A 378 -44.72 -0.52 1.49
N ALA A 379 -45.14 -1.27 0.46
CA ALA A 379 -46.37 -2.06 0.46
C ALA A 379 -46.38 -3.10 1.60
N LEU A 380 -45.23 -3.71 1.89
CA LEU A 380 -45.11 -4.69 2.97
C LEU A 380 -45.19 -4.01 4.35
N LEU A 381 -44.54 -2.86 4.55
CA LEU A 381 -44.63 -2.10 5.79
C LEU A 381 -46.04 -1.57 6.05
N ALA A 382 -46.78 -1.21 5.00
CA ALA A 382 -48.18 -0.82 5.09
C ALA A 382 -49.04 -2.00 5.62
N ARG A 383 -48.86 -3.21 5.07
CA ARG A 383 -49.56 -4.43 5.55
C ARG A 383 -49.16 -4.85 6.96
N LEU A 384 -47.90 -4.65 7.35
CA LEU A 384 -47.46 -4.91 8.71
C LEU A 384 -48.04 -3.88 9.70
N ARG A 385 -48.15 -2.61 9.29
CA ARG A 385 -48.80 -1.57 10.09
C ARG A 385 -50.27 -1.89 10.38
N THR A 386 -51.01 -2.42 9.42
CA THR A 386 -52.41 -2.84 9.65
C THR A 386 -52.52 -4.01 10.62
N MET A 387 -51.44 -4.77 10.85
CA MET A 387 -51.35 -5.85 11.85
C MET A 387 -50.75 -5.39 13.20
N GLY A 388 -50.63 -4.09 13.45
CA GLY A 388 -50.24 -3.52 14.75
C GLY A 388 -48.76 -3.18 14.94
N LEU A 389 -47.96 -3.16 13.86
CA LEU A 389 -46.53 -2.83 13.94
C LEU A 389 -46.29 -1.32 14.09
N THR A 390 -45.57 -0.91 15.14
CA THR A 390 -45.28 0.52 15.40
C THR A 390 -44.27 1.11 14.40
N ARG A 391 -44.28 2.43 14.23
CA ARG A 391 -43.32 3.13 13.33
C ARG A 391 -41.86 2.91 13.73
N ALA A 392 -41.58 2.84 15.03
CA ALA A 392 -40.23 2.60 15.56
C ALA A 392 -39.73 1.17 15.24
N GLN A 393 -40.61 0.17 15.34
CA GLN A 393 -40.31 -1.21 15.00
C GLN A 393 -40.15 -1.41 13.48
N GLY A 394 -40.93 -0.71 12.66
CA GLY A 394 -40.76 -0.70 11.20
C GLY A 394 -39.42 -0.10 10.75
N ARG A 395 -38.96 0.98 11.39
CA ARG A 395 -37.63 1.57 11.15
C ARG A 395 -36.51 0.63 11.58
N ARG A 396 -36.63 -0.01 12.76
CA ARG A 396 -35.66 -0.98 13.26
C ARG A 396 -35.57 -2.22 12.37
N LEU A 397 -36.69 -2.65 11.78
CA LEU A 397 -36.77 -3.75 10.82
C LEU A 397 -35.98 -3.45 9.54
N LEU A 398 -36.13 -2.24 8.98
CA LEU A 398 -35.39 -1.81 7.78
C LEU A 398 -33.87 -1.81 8.02
N VAL A 399 -33.42 -1.26 9.14
CA VAL A 399 -31.99 -1.24 9.49
C VAL A 399 -31.45 -2.65 9.70
N LEU A 400 -32.18 -3.51 10.44
CA LEU A 400 -31.76 -4.90 10.67
C LEU A 400 -31.80 -5.77 9.40
N GLU A 401 -32.62 -5.42 8.41
CA GLU A 401 -32.66 -6.12 7.12
C GLU A 401 -31.43 -5.77 6.25
N SER A 402 -31.00 -4.51 6.25
CA SER A 402 -29.85 -4.05 5.45
C SER A 402 -28.49 -4.32 6.08
N LEU A 403 -28.41 -4.40 7.42
CA LEU A 403 -27.16 -4.48 8.16
C LEU A 403 -26.33 -5.75 7.84
N PRO A 404 -26.89 -6.97 7.77
CA PRO A 404 -26.12 -8.16 7.42
C PRO A 404 -25.49 -8.08 6.02
N GLN A 405 -26.21 -7.51 5.06
CA GLN A 405 -25.73 -7.34 3.70
C GLN A 405 -24.62 -6.29 3.61
N ALA A 406 -24.78 -5.17 4.33
CA ALA A 406 -23.77 -4.11 4.39
C ALA A 406 -22.48 -4.58 5.08
N VAL A 407 -22.60 -5.29 6.21
CA VAL A 407 -21.44 -5.82 6.94
C VAL A 407 -20.69 -6.87 6.11
N LEU A 408 -21.40 -7.77 5.43
CA LEU A 408 -20.75 -8.77 4.56
C LEU A 408 -20.11 -8.13 3.32
N ALA A 409 -20.72 -7.08 2.76
CA ALA A 409 -20.12 -6.32 1.65
C ALA A 409 -18.83 -5.63 2.08
N ALA A 410 -18.84 -4.97 3.24
CA ALA A 410 -17.66 -4.29 3.80
C ALA A 410 -16.55 -5.28 4.17
N ALA A 411 -16.89 -6.36 4.89
CA ALA A 411 -15.93 -7.40 5.24
C ALA A 411 -15.38 -8.11 4.00
N GLY A 412 -16.24 -8.38 3.01
CA GLY A 412 -15.84 -8.95 1.73
C GLY A 412 -14.84 -8.07 1.01
N GLY A 413 -15.14 -6.77 0.82
CA GLY A 413 -14.24 -5.83 0.16
C GLY A 413 -12.92 -5.64 0.90
N ALA A 414 -12.94 -5.60 2.24
CA ALA A 414 -11.72 -5.48 3.05
C ALA A 414 -10.84 -6.74 2.95
N LEU A 415 -11.42 -7.94 3.05
CA LEU A 415 -10.69 -9.19 2.92
C LEU A 415 -10.12 -9.38 1.51
N THR A 416 -10.83 -8.94 0.49
CA THR A 416 -10.42 -9.12 -0.91
C THR A 416 -9.35 -8.11 -1.30
N GLY A 417 -9.44 -6.87 -0.83
CA GLY A 417 -8.36 -5.89 -0.91
C GLY A 417 -7.09 -6.39 -0.21
N TRP A 418 -7.24 -6.91 1.02
CA TRP A 418 -6.12 -7.49 1.77
C TRP A 418 -5.47 -8.70 1.07
N ALA A 419 -6.28 -9.62 0.55
CA ALA A 419 -5.80 -10.79 -0.18
C ALA A 419 -5.11 -10.40 -1.49
N ALA A 420 -5.65 -9.43 -2.24
CA ALA A 420 -5.01 -8.91 -3.45
C ALA A 420 -3.62 -8.36 -3.15
N ILE A 421 -3.49 -7.55 -2.10
CA ILE A 421 -2.21 -6.98 -1.67
C ILE A 421 -1.21 -8.09 -1.31
N ARG A 422 -1.60 -9.06 -0.48
CA ARG A 422 -0.70 -10.15 -0.04
C ARG A 422 -0.27 -11.08 -1.18
N LEU A 423 -1.14 -11.31 -2.15
CA LEU A 423 -0.86 -12.18 -3.29
C LEU A 423 0.03 -11.51 -4.35
N LEU A 424 -0.12 -10.19 -4.55
CA LEU A 424 0.64 -9.43 -5.56
C LEU A 424 1.95 -8.86 -5.03
N ALA A 425 2.04 -8.60 -3.72
CA ALA A 425 3.25 -8.09 -3.06
C ALA A 425 4.56 -8.79 -3.48
N PRO A 426 4.65 -10.12 -3.56
CA PRO A 426 5.90 -10.78 -3.93
C PRO A 426 6.21 -10.82 -5.44
N GLY A 427 5.26 -10.44 -6.31
CA GLY A 427 5.44 -10.46 -7.77
C GLY A 427 5.64 -9.07 -8.39
N LEU A 428 5.40 -8.01 -7.62
CA LEU A 428 5.56 -6.63 -8.06
C LEU A 428 6.85 -6.07 -7.49
N ASP A 429 7.85 -5.95 -8.35
CA ASP A 429 9.07 -5.21 -8.03
C ASP A 429 8.76 -3.71 -8.16
N LEU A 430 8.15 -3.12 -7.11
CA LEU A 430 7.79 -1.70 -7.11
C LEU A 430 9.00 -0.79 -7.31
N THR A 431 10.20 -1.30 -7.01
CA THR A 431 11.49 -0.64 -7.21
C THR A 431 11.75 -0.31 -8.68
N THR A 432 11.39 -1.18 -9.63
CA THR A 432 11.53 -0.92 -11.07
C THR A 432 10.47 0.04 -11.63
N ILE A 433 9.28 0.09 -11.00
CA ILE A 433 8.20 1.01 -11.39
C ILE A 433 8.43 2.42 -10.79
N ALA A 434 8.97 2.50 -9.58
CA ALA A 434 9.22 3.75 -8.87
C ALA A 434 10.47 4.49 -9.38
N LEU A 435 11.49 3.78 -9.90
CA LEU A 435 12.77 4.35 -10.36
C LEU A 435 13.05 4.16 -11.86
N ALA A 436 12.03 4.09 -12.73
CA ALA A 436 12.22 3.91 -14.17
C ALA A 436 13.30 4.86 -14.73
N GLY A 437 14.51 4.32 -14.98
CA GLY A 437 15.65 5.06 -15.53
C GLY A 437 16.85 5.32 -14.62
N ALA A 438 16.81 5.04 -13.30
CA ALA A 438 17.95 5.24 -12.40
C ALA A 438 18.49 3.90 -11.86
N ALA A 439 19.82 3.69 -11.94
CA ALA A 439 20.48 2.57 -11.29
C ALA A 439 20.18 2.63 -9.78
N SER A 440 19.33 1.73 -9.31
CA SER A 440 18.77 1.80 -7.96
C SER A 440 19.63 0.99 -6.99
N PRO A 441 20.17 1.58 -5.90
CA PRO A 441 20.85 0.84 -4.82
C PRO A 441 19.87 0.07 -3.91
N VAL A 442 18.59 -0.03 -4.30
CA VAL A 442 17.52 -0.57 -3.47
C VAL A 442 17.36 -2.07 -3.73
N GLY A 443 17.90 -2.89 -2.82
CA GLY A 443 17.42 -4.26 -2.66
C GLY A 443 15.91 -4.27 -2.37
N ARG A 444 15.17 -5.07 -3.17
CA ARG A 444 13.71 -5.32 -3.20
C ARG A 444 12.88 -4.49 -2.20
N ALA A 445 12.16 -3.48 -2.71
CA ALA A 445 11.15 -2.77 -1.92
C ALA A 445 9.95 -3.70 -1.67
N GLU A 446 9.81 -4.20 -0.43
CA GLU A 446 8.66 -5.01 -0.04
C GLU A 446 7.43 -4.15 0.19
N LEU A 447 6.29 -4.57 -0.38
CA LEU A 447 4.97 -3.99 -0.15
C LEU A 447 4.62 -4.08 1.36
N ARG A 448 4.72 -2.96 2.09
CA ARG A 448 4.16 -2.86 3.44
C ARG A 448 2.71 -2.42 3.37
N THR A 449 1.85 -3.18 4.05
CA THR A 449 0.42 -2.91 4.15
C THR A 449 0.22 -1.72 5.08
N ASP A 450 0.04 -0.52 4.54
CA ASP A 450 -0.39 0.63 5.32
C ASP A 450 -1.85 0.42 5.78
N PRO A 451 -2.13 0.34 7.09
CA PRO A 451 -3.47 0.15 7.62
C PRO A 451 -4.48 1.21 7.14
N TRP A 452 -4.01 2.42 6.82
CA TRP A 452 -4.87 3.53 6.42
C TRP A 452 -5.40 3.42 4.99
N SER A 453 -4.58 2.88 4.07
CA SER A 453 -5.00 2.55 2.70
C SER A 453 -6.08 1.46 2.64
N LEU A 454 -6.17 0.62 3.68
CA LEU A 454 -7.23 -0.38 3.86
C LEU A 454 -8.43 0.17 4.64
N ALA A 455 -8.18 1.00 5.66
CA ALA A 455 -9.22 1.52 6.53
C ALA A 455 -10.09 2.59 5.87
N LEU A 456 -9.51 3.52 5.10
CA LEU A 456 -10.26 4.63 4.49
C LEU A 456 -11.35 4.15 3.51
N PRO A 457 -11.08 3.25 2.55
CA PRO A 457 -12.13 2.71 1.67
C PRO A 457 -13.17 1.88 2.44
N ALA A 458 -12.74 1.09 3.42
CA ALA A 458 -13.65 0.28 4.24
C ALA A 458 -14.61 1.15 5.08
N VAL A 459 -14.10 2.23 5.67
CA VAL A 459 -14.89 3.21 6.43
C VAL A 459 -15.82 4.00 5.51
N ALA A 460 -15.35 4.43 4.33
CA ALA A 460 -16.18 5.15 3.37
C ALA A 460 -17.39 4.29 2.93
N VAL A 461 -17.21 3.00 2.70
CA VAL A 461 -18.29 2.06 2.37
C VAL A 461 -19.26 1.88 3.52
N LEU A 462 -18.74 1.75 4.75
CA LEU A 462 -19.56 1.64 5.94
C LEU A 462 -20.44 2.90 6.10
N VAL A 463 -19.84 4.07 5.93
CA VAL A 463 -20.53 5.37 6.01
C VAL A 463 -21.57 5.51 4.90
N VAL A 464 -21.26 5.13 3.66
CA VAL A 464 -22.23 5.17 2.56
C VAL A 464 -23.37 4.18 2.80
N ALA A 465 -23.09 2.95 3.20
CA ALA A 465 -24.12 1.94 3.46
C ALA A 465 -25.07 2.35 4.60
N VAL A 466 -24.52 2.89 5.69
CA VAL A 466 -25.30 3.41 6.82
C VAL A 466 -26.05 4.68 6.44
N GLY A 467 -25.42 5.57 5.69
CA GLY A 467 -26.00 6.83 5.21
C GLY A 467 -27.21 6.59 4.30
N VAL A 468 -27.11 5.66 3.36
CA VAL A 468 -28.23 5.31 2.47
C VAL A 468 -29.39 4.70 3.25
N ALA A 469 -29.12 3.78 4.18
CA ALA A 469 -30.16 3.23 5.04
C ALA A 469 -30.85 4.31 5.91
N GLY A 470 -30.07 5.28 6.40
CA GLY A 470 -30.57 6.45 7.13
C GLY A 470 -31.47 7.36 6.28
N VAL A 471 -31.02 7.70 5.07
CA VAL A 471 -31.79 8.52 4.12
C VAL A 471 -33.08 7.82 3.69
N GLN A 472 -33.05 6.51 3.43
CA GLN A 472 -34.24 5.73 3.10
C GLN A 472 -35.24 5.67 4.27
N ALA A 473 -34.77 5.52 5.51
CA ALA A 473 -35.61 5.54 6.70
C ALA A 473 -36.23 6.93 6.96
N TRP A 474 -35.52 7.99 6.61
CA TRP A 474 -35.99 9.36 6.77
C TRP A 474 -37.01 9.77 5.69
N TRP A 475 -36.79 9.42 4.43
CA TRP A 475 -37.72 9.71 3.33
C TRP A 475 -39.03 8.90 3.42
N SER A 476 -38.97 7.62 3.80
CA SER A 476 -40.17 6.80 4.03
C SER A 476 -40.99 7.25 5.23
N GLY A 477 -40.37 7.95 6.19
CA GLY A 477 -41.05 8.60 7.31
C GLY A 477 -41.82 9.88 6.93
N ARG A 478 -41.44 10.54 5.83
CA ARG A 478 -41.99 11.85 5.42
C ARG A 478 -43.14 11.78 4.41
N ARG A 479 -43.24 10.74 3.57
CA ARG A 479 -44.37 10.61 2.63
C ARG A 479 -45.56 9.99 3.36
N GLY A 480 -46.51 10.86 3.71
CA GLY A 480 -47.74 10.53 4.43
C GLY A 480 -48.60 9.48 3.72
N SER A 481 -49.25 8.67 4.53
CA SER A 481 -50.13 7.52 4.24
C SER A 481 -51.47 7.89 3.59
N VAL A 482 -51.46 8.75 2.57
CA VAL A 482 -52.70 9.19 1.89
C VAL A 482 -52.83 8.57 0.49
N THR A 483 -51.72 8.26 -0.18
CA THR A 483 -51.76 7.65 -1.52
C THR A 483 -52.01 6.13 -1.50
N GLU A 484 -51.65 5.43 -0.42
CA GLU A 484 -51.79 3.96 -0.33
C GLU A 484 -53.23 3.50 -0.05
N LEU A 485 -54.10 4.36 0.48
CA LEU A 485 -55.53 4.02 0.68
C LEU A 485 -56.36 4.10 -0.62
N ARG A 486 -55.86 4.77 -1.67
CA ARG A 486 -56.54 4.86 -2.98
C ARG A 486 -56.13 3.77 -3.98
N ALA A 487 -55.04 3.05 -3.73
CA ALA A 487 -54.60 1.95 -4.61
C ALA A 487 -55.45 0.68 -4.45
N GLY A 488 -56.30 0.60 -3.43
CA GLY A 488 -57.25 -0.50 -3.23
C GLY A 488 -58.63 -0.29 -3.86
N ASP A 489 -58.87 0.85 -4.52
CA ASP A 489 -60.22 1.26 -4.97
C ASP A 489 -60.41 1.18 -6.49
N ALA A 490 -59.44 0.64 -7.23
CA ALA A 490 -59.61 0.30 -8.64
C ALA A 490 -60.03 -1.17 -8.74
N ARG A 491 -61.35 -1.38 -8.86
CA ARG A 491 -61.93 -2.63 -9.38
C ARG A 491 -61.65 -2.79 -10.86
#